data_AF-A0A3C0DUX6-F1
#
_entry.id   AF-A0A3C0DUX6-F1
#
_cell.length_a   1.000
_cell.length_b   1.000
_cell.length_c   1.000
_cell.angle_alpha   90.00
_cell.angle_beta   90.00
_cell.angle_gamma   90.00
#
_symmetry.space_group_name_H-M   'P 1'
#
loop_
_entity.id
_entity.type
_entity.pdbx_description
1 polymer ?
#
loop_
_entity_poly.entity_id
_entity_poly.type
_entity_poly.pdbx_seq_one_letter_code
_entity_poly.pdbx_strand_id
1 'polypeptide(L)'
;MRVAHVITRLIVGGAQENTVATVLGLHEKSDVDVRLYCGPTTGPEGSLEPLIENIDGLFHLIPHLVRPVRPWNDWLAYRQLQRAFESFQPDIV
;
A
#
# COMPACT_ATOMS: atom_id res chain seq x y z
N MET A 1 5.91 8.62 14.49
CA MET A 1 5.45 9.24 13.22
C MET A 1 4.72 8.19 12.42
N ARG A 2 3.54 8.51 11.88
CA ARG A 2 2.71 7.59 11.11
C ARG A 2 2.84 7.86 9.61
N VAL A 3 3.22 6.85 8.84
CA VAL A 3 3.47 6.98 7.39
C VAL A 3 2.56 6.03 6.62
N ALA A 4 1.80 6.55 5.66
CA ALA A 4 0.91 5.76 4.81
C ALA A 4 1.44 5.74 3.38
N HIS A 5 2.07 4.65 2.95
CA HIS A 5 2.42 4.47 1.54
C HIS A 5 1.20 3.98 0.76
N VAL A 6 1.00 4.50 -0.46
CA VAL A 6 -0.09 4.06 -1.34
C VAL A 6 0.46 3.67 -2.71
N ILE A 7 0.12 2.48 -3.18
CA ILE A 7 0.50 2.00 -4.51
C ILE A 7 -0.65 1.22 -5.17
N THR A 8 -0.76 1.28 -6.49
CA THR A 8 -1.88 0.62 -7.20
C THR A 8 -1.65 -0.86 -7.46
N ARG A 9 -0.40 -1.32 -7.47
CA ARG A 9 0.00 -2.72 -7.73
C ARG A 9 1.43 -2.95 -7.20
N LEU A 10 1.72 -4.15 -6.69
CA LEU A 10 3.05 -4.61 -6.25
C LEU A 10 3.62 -5.69 -7.17
N ILE A 11 3.64 -5.43 -8.49
CA ILE A 11 4.34 -6.30 -9.43
C ILE A 11 5.86 -6.26 -9.21
N VAL A 12 6.58 -7.31 -9.60
CA VAL A 12 8.05 -7.28 -9.62
C VAL A 12 8.52 -6.23 -10.63
N GLY A 13 9.38 -5.31 -10.19
CA GLY A 13 9.87 -4.20 -11.02
C GLY A 13 10.35 -3.01 -10.19
N GLY A 14 11.25 -2.22 -10.76
CA GLY A 14 12.12 -1.31 -9.99
C GLY A 14 11.43 -0.33 -9.05
N ALA A 15 10.31 0.31 -9.44
CA ALA A 15 9.63 1.27 -8.57
C ALA A 15 8.90 0.59 -7.39
N GLN A 16 8.44 -0.64 -7.58
CA GLN A 16 7.74 -1.44 -6.59
C GLN A 16 8.72 -2.05 -5.59
N GLU A 17 9.89 -2.48 -6.05
CA GLU A 17 10.99 -2.94 -5.19
C GLU A 17 11.45 -1.82 -4.24
N ASN A 18 11.60 -0.59 -4.76
CA ASN A 18 11.92 0.57 -3.93
C ASN A 18 10.83 0.81 -2.87
N THR A 19 9.55 0.68 -3.24
CA THR A 19 8.42 0.85 -2.31
C THR A 19 8.49 -0.18 -1.18
N VAL A 20 8.70 -1.46 -1.50
CA VAL A 20 8.81 -2.53 -0.51
C VAL A 20 10.02 -2.32 0.39
N ALA A 21 11.20 -2.01 -0.17
CA ALA A 21 12.40 -1.74 0.60
C ALA A 21 12.23 -0.54 1.55
N THR A 22 11.57 0.52 1.09
CA THR A 22 11.28 1.71 1.91
C THR A 22 10.35 1.36 3.06
N VAL A 23 9.25 0.68 2.79
CA VAL A 23 8.26 0.29 3.82
C VAL A 23 8.88 -0.65 4.86
N LEU A 24 9.68 -1.63 4.44
CA LEU A 24 10.39 -2.53 5.34
C LEU A 24 11.41 -1.77 6.21
N GLY A 25 12.23 -0.91 5.61
CA GLY A 25 13.21 -0.11 6.36
C GLY A 25 12.58 0.91 7.31
N LEU A 26 11.38 1.42 6.99
CA LEU A 26 10.60 2.24 7.91
C LEU A 26 10.00 1.42 9.04
N HIS A 27 9.55 0.19 8.78
CA HIS A 27 8.97 -0.70 9.78
C HIS A 27 9.99 -1.12 10.86
N GLU A 28 11.28 -1.18 10.53
CA GLU A 28 12.34 -1.47 11.51
C GLU A 28 12.61 -0.32 12.50
N LYS A 29 12.09 0.89 12.23
CA LYS A 29 12.28 2.05 13.10
C LYS A 29 11.22 2.07 14.21
N SER A 30 11.66 2.04 15.46
CA SER A 30 10.76 2.02 16.63
C SER A 30 9.91 3.29 16.81
N ASP A 31 10.30 4.41 16.19
CA ASP A 31 9.59 5.68 16.23
C ASP A 31 8.67 5.90 15.01
N VAL A 32 8.60 4.93 14.10
CA VAL A 32 7.76 4.99 12.89
C VAL A 32 6.74 3.86 12.90
N ASP A 33 5.48 4.22 12.63
CA ASP A 33 4.41 3.27 12.34
C ASP A 33 4.07 3.46 10.85
N VAL A 34 4.37 2.46 10.02
CA VAL A 34 4.19 2.52 8.58
C VAL A 34 3.14 1.51 8.13
N ARG A 35 2.28 1.94 7.21
CA ARG A 35 1.30 1.08 6.54
C ARG A 35 1.38 1.26 5.04
N LEU A 36 1.32 0.15 4.31
CA LEU A 36 1.22 0.14 2.85
C LEU A 36 -0.19 -0.23 2.43
N TYR A 37 -0.83 0.67 1.69
CA TYR A 37 -2.12 0.47 1.05
C TYR A 37 -1.91 0.13 -0.41
N CYS A 38 -2.28 -1.09 -0.80
CA CYS A 38 -2.04 -1.60 -2.15
C CYS A 38 -3.32 -2.00 -2.86
N GLY A 39 -3.40 -1.73 -4.15
CA GLY A 39 -4.38 -2.37 -5.03
C GLY A 39 -4.04 -3.85 -5.30
N PRO A 40 -4.97 -4.62 -5.86
CA PRO A 40 -4.70 -6.02 -6.22
C PRO A 40 -3.59 -6.14 -7.26
N THR A 41 -2.65 -7.04 -7.03
CA THR A 41 -1.56 -7.32 -7.97
C THR A 41 -1.93 -8.44 -8.92
N THR A 42 -1.90 -8.15 -10.21
CA THR A 42 -2.04 -9.13 -11.29
C THR A 42 -1.07 -8.78 -12.41
N GLY A 43 -0.28 -9.75 -12.90
CA GLY A 43 0.63 -9.54 -14.01
C GLY A 43 1.58 -10.73 -14.24
N PRO A 44 2.16 -10.86 -15.44
CA PRO A 44 3.14 -11.91 -15.73
C PRO A 44 4.45 -11.76 -14.95
N GLU A 45 4.73 -10.57 -14.39
CA GLU A 45 5.96 -10.26 -13.65
C GLU A 45 5.99 -10.89 -12.25
N GLY A 46 4.86 -11.37 -11.74
CA GLY A 46 4.73 -11.87 -10.36
C GLY A 46 4.36 -10.77 -9.35
N SER A 47 4.43 -11.10 -8.06
CA SER A 47 4.01 -10.22 -6.96
C SER A 47 5.07 -10.11 -5.88
N LEU A 48 5.25 -8.90 -5.35
CA LEU A 48 6.07 -8.62 -4.17
C LEU A 48 5.25 -8.64 -2.86
N GLU A 49 3.93 -8.85 -2.92
CA GLU A 49 3.06 -8.98 -1.74
C GLU A 49 3.55 -10.02 -0.72
N PRO A 50 4.07 -11.20 -1.12
CA PRO A 50 4.56 -12.21 -0.15
C PRO A 50 5.66 -11.73 0.80
N LEU A 51 6.40 -10.68 0.41
CA LEU A 51 7.48 -10.11 1.23
C LEU A 51 6.95 -9.29 2.42
N ILE A 52 5.70 -8.86 2.38
CA ILE A 52 5.13 -7.91 3.34
C ILE A 52 3.76 -8.34 3.89
N GLU A 53 3.05 -9.24 3.22
CA GLU A 53 1.69 -9.67 3.61
C GLU A 53 1.65 -10.37 4.98
N ASN A 54 2.77 -11.01 5.35
CA ASN A 54 2.91 -11.73 6.62
C ASN A 54 3.36 -10.83 7.78
N ILE A 55 3.55 -9.53 7.55
CA ILE A 55 3.95 -8.58 8.57
C ILE A 55 2.68 -7.91 9.13
N ASP A 56 2.37 -8.22 10.39
CA ASP A 56 1.15 -7.78 11.05
C ASP A 56 0.99 -6.26 10.99
N GLY A 57 -0.15 -5.82 10.45
CA GLY A 57 -0.52 -4.42 10.39
C GLY A 57 0.23 -3.59 9.34
N LEU A 58 1.19 -4.16 8.61
CA LEU A 58 1.96 -3.44 7.58
C LEU A 58 1.19 -3.34 6.27
N PHE A 59 0.61 -4.44 5.79
CA PHE A 59 0.02 -4.53 4.45
C PHE A 59 -1.52 -4.45 4.49
N HIS A 60 -2.09 -3.56 3.67
CA HIS A 60 -3.53 -3.31 3.60
C HIS A 60 -4.00 -3.31 2.15
N LEU A 61 -4.87 -4.25 1.79
CA LEU A 61 -5.40 -4.33 0.43
C LEU A 61 -6.60 -3.38 0.23
N ILE A 62 -6.60 -2.63 -0.87
CA ILE A 62 -7.68 -1.75 -1.33
C ILE A 62 -8.19 -2.28 -2.68
N PRO A 63 -9.21 -3.17 -2.71
CA PRO A 63 -9.60 -3.91 -3.92
C PRO A 63 -9.96 -3.04 -5.13
N HIS A 64 -10.48 -1.84 -4.89
CA HIS A 64 -10.89 -0.92 -5.95
C HIS A 64 -9.78 0.01 -6.44
N LEU A 65 -8.60 0.01 -5.80
CA LEU A 65 -7.45 0.81 -6.21
C LEU A 65 -6.74 0.17 -7.41
N VAL A 66 -7.38 0.24 -8.58
CA VAL A 66 -6.93 -0.46 -9.78
C VAL A 66 -6.52 0.50 -10.90
N ARG A 67 -5.86 -0.03 -11.93
CA ARG A 67 -5.57 0.69 -13.18
C ARG A 67 -6.17 -0.09 -14.37
N PRO A 68 -6.70 0.58 -15.42
CA PRO A 68 -6.74 2.04 -15.65
C PRO A 68 -7.82 2.75 -14.82
N VAL A 69 -7.84 4.09 -14.90
CA VAL A 69 -8.82 4.97 -14.24
C VAL A 69 -10.25 4.53 -14.58
N ARG A 70 -11.09 4.40 -13.56
CA ARG A 70 -12.48 3.92 -13.66
C ARG A 70 -13.31 4.66 -12.60
N PRO A 71 -14.14 5.65 -12.97
CA PRO A 71 -14.74 6.60 -12.01
C PRO A 71 -15.44 5.95 -10.81
N TRP A 72 -16.15 4.85 -11.03
CA TRP A 72 -16.80 4.11 -9.95
C TRP A 72 -15.81 3.44 -8.99
N ASN A 73 -14.79 2.77 -9.54
CA ASN A 73 -13.74 2.16 -8.73
C ASN A 73 -12.89 3.22 -8.03
N ASP A 74 -12.57 4.33 -8.71
CA ASP A 74 -11.80 5.43 -8.14
C ASP A 74 -12.54 6.05 -6.96
N TRP A 75 -13.86 6.25 -7.07
CA TRP A 75 -14.69 6.73 -5.97
C TRP A 75 -14.72 5.73 -4.80
N LEU A 76 -14.86 4.43 -5.07
CA LEU A 76 -14.81 3.40 -4.03
C LEU A 76 -13.43 3.32 -3.36
N ALA A 77 -12.35 3.38 -4.13
CA ALA A 77 -10.97 3.37 -3.63
C ALA A 77 -10.70 4.60 -2.76
N TYR A 78 -11.12 5.78 -3.23
CA TYR A 78 -11.03 7.03 -2.47
C TYR A 78 -11.73 6.91 -1.11
N ARG A 79 -12.97 6.41 -1.07
CA ARG A 79 -13.70 6.23 0.20
C ARG A 79 -13.05 5.22 1.14
N GLN A 80 -12.45 4.16 0.61
CA GLN A 80 -11.74 3.17 1.41
C GLN A 80 -10.44 3.75 2.00
N LEU A 81 -9.64 4.42 1.17
CA LEU A 81 -8.41 5.09 1.62
C LEU A 81 -8.73 6.17 2.65
N GLN A 82 -9.76 6.98 2.43
CA GLN A 82 -10.18 8.00 3.37
C GLN A 82 -10.53 7.39 4.74
N ARG A 83 -11.34 6.32 4.78
CA ARG A 83 -11.66 5.63 6.04
C ARG A 83 -10.43 5.04 6.72
N ALA A 84 -9.52 4.46 5.95
CA ALA A 84 -8.28 3.93 6.47
C ALA A 84 -7.40 5.04 7.09
N PHE A 85 -7.32 6.20 6.43
CA PHE A 85 -6.57 7.36 6.92
C PHE A 85 -7.24 8.04 8.11
N GLU A 86 -8.57 8.05 8.19
CA GLU A 86 -9.29 8.54 9.37
C GLU A 86 -8.97 7.68 10.60
N SER A 87 -8.86 6.36 10.42
CA SER A 87 -8.49 5.44 11.49
C SER A 87 -6.99 5.47 11.83
N PHE A 88 -6.13 5.55 10.83
CA PHE A 88 -4.68 5.49 11.01
C PHE A 88 -4.10 6.86 11.41
N GLN A 89 -4.68 7.95 10.93
CA GLN A 89 -4.21 9.33 11.07
C GLN A 89 -2.72 9.48 10.70
N PRO A 90 -2.35 9.28 9.42
CA PRO A 90 -0.97 9.43 8.98
C PRO A 90 -0.51 10.89 9.07
N ASP A 91 0.74 11.08 9.51
CA ASP A 91 1.44 12.37 9.44
C ASP A 91 1.92 12.65 8.00
N ILE A 92 2.26 11.58 7.26
CA ILE A 92 2.78 11.61 5.89
C ILE A 92 2.08 10.53 5.06
N VAL A 93 1.68 10.89 3.83
CA VAL A 93 1.14 9.99 2.79
C VAL A 93 2.04 10.05 1.56
#